data_AF-A0A1D2QMV1-F1
#
_entry.id   AF-A0A1D2QMV1-F1
#
_cell.length_a   1.000
_cell.length_b   1.000
_cell.length_c   1.000
_cell.angle_alpha   90.00
_cell.angle_beta   90.00
_cell.angle_gamma   90.00
#
_symmetry.space_group_name_H-M   'P 1'
#
loop_
_entity.id
_entity.type
_entity.pdbx_description
1 polymer ?
#
loop_
_entity_poly.entity_id
_entity_poly.type
_entity_poly.pdbx_seq_one_letter_code
_entity_poly.pdbx_strand_id
1 'polypeptide(L)'
;MATTNTESMAMPEYFPQDNSSYPAQVRKLTVNDDVNDVNANDAAQALAKRTDFLKALVETLQGDTYTKAEVDQLVNNLIDDAPDALNTLNELAAALNDNDSEIAALLAAIDQRLTQVQADALYLPKTYQPFLGNLFHIQYVEPNGVNGTSVGTGTANIYQLKLNNVVSNTIAGASLDASYNFTLPAGTYHFYGRFIASHSNVFRAYLDNNTDGGNLLYGTNENGTDSGTGDTAQTTSVIDDEFTITGTKSLRVLMYVSNVTNLFGFSSSSEPANSPAIYHYVKIRRIGD
;
A
#
# COMPACT_ATOMS: atom_id res chain seq x y z
N MET A 1 27.92 15.89 60.61
CA MET A 1 29.08 16.24 61.45
C MET A 1 30.28 15.47 60.93
N ALA A 2 31.20 16.12 60.23
CA ALA A 2 32.54 15.61 59.99
C ALA A 2 33.44 16.81 59.66
N THR A 3 33.96 17.42 60.72
CA THR A 3 35.00 18.45 60.65
C THR A 3 36.36 17.79 60.58
N THR A 4 37.04 18.05 59.47
CA THR A 4 38.46 18.47 59.36
C THR A 4 39.45 18.01 60.42
N ASN A 5 40.49 17.30 59.99
CA ASN A 5 41.80 17.34 60.62
C ASN A 5 42.81 17.98 59.66
N THR A 6 43.31 19.11 60.14
CA THR A 6 44.54 19.84 59.84
C THR A 6 45.79 18.95 59.89
N GLU A 7 46.69 19.12 58.92
CA GLU A 7 48.12 18.87 59.11
C GLU A 7 48.93 20.11 58.71
N SER A 8 49.89 20.42 59.57
CA SER A 8 50.79 21.58 59.52
C SER A 8 52.10 21.20 58.86
N MET A 9 52.72 22.09 58.08
CA MET A 9 54.17 22.06 57.80
C MET A 9 54.77 23.48 57.64
N ALA A 10 55.60 23.85 58.62
CA ALA A 10 56.78 24.75 58.66
C ALA A 10 57.37 25.26 57.32
N MET A 11 58.02 26.43 57.14
CA MET A 11 58.82 27.42 57.91
C MET A 11 59.17 28.60 56.91
N PRO A 12 59.69 29.82 57.27
CA PRO A 12 60.83 30.02 58.16
C PRO A 12 60.84 31.26 59.09
N GLU A 13 61.61 31.07 60.16
CA GLU A 13 62.23 32.05 61.05
C GLU A 13 62.76 33.29 60.33
N TYR A 14 62.35 34.46 60.83
CA TYR A 14 63.10 35.71 60.67
C TYR A 14 63.51 36.18 62.06
N PHE A 15 64.67 35.71 62.53
CA PHE A 15 65.33 36.32 63.69
C PHE A 15 65.87 37.70 63.28
N PRO A 16 65.46 38.79 63.94
CA PRO A 16 66.20 40.05 63.81
C PRO A 16 67.55 39.88 64.50
N GLN A 17 68.63 40.14 63.74
CA GLN A 17 69.96 40.32 64.30
C GLN A 17 69.96 41.42 65.37
N ASP A 18 70.65 41.12 66.46
CA ASP A 18 71.13 42.02 67.51
C ASP A 18 71.42 43.45 66.99
N ASN A 19 70.64 44.43 67.47
CA ASN A 19 71.06 45.82 67.54
C ASN A 19 71.02 46.30 68.99
N SER A 20 72.02 45.84 69.72
CA SER A 20 72.58 46.42 70.94
C SER A 20 72.85 47.93 70.83
N SER A 21 71.82 48.78 70.95
CA SER A 21 72.03 50.18 71.39
C SER A 21 70.76 50.92 71.78
N TYR A 22 70.22 50.63 72.97
CA TYR A 22 69.48 51.66 73.72
C TYR A 22 69.89 51.58 75.20
N PRO A 23 70.70 52.54 75.69
CA PRO A 23 71.17 52.55 77.06
C PRO A 23 70.06 52.98 78.03
N ALA A 24 69.99 52.31 79.17
CA ALA A 24 69.16 52.69 80.29
C ALA A 24 69.56 54.06 80.85
N GLN A 25 68.73 55.09 80.64
CA GLN A 25 68.67 56.27 81.51
C GLN A 25 67.22 56.73 81.67
N VAL A 26 66.58 56.27 82.75
CA VAL A 26 65.28 56.76 83.20
C VAL A 26 65.43 58.20 83.67
N ARG A 27 64.86 59.18 82.95
CA ARG A 27 64.75 60.57 83.43
C ARG A 27 63.34 60.79 84.00
N LYS A 28 63.25 61.03 85.31
CA LYS A 28 62.00 61.44 85.98
C LYS A 28 61.54 62.79 85.40
N LEU A 29 60.36 62.84 84.82
CA LEU A 29 59.67 64.10 84.49
C LEU A 29 58.82 64.51 85.70
N THR A 30 58.92 65.78 86.10
CA THR A 30 58.22 66.38 87.25
C THR A 30 57.19 67.38 86.72
N VAL A 31 56.18 67.71 87.52
CA VAL A 31 54.86 68.32 87.23
C VAL A 31 54.85 69.68 86.44
N ASN A 32 55.96 70.17 85.89
CA ASN A 32 56.02 71.47 85.24
C ASN A 32 56.16 71.45 83.69
N ASP A 33 56.03 70.31 83.02
CA ASP A 33 56.13 70.24 81.55
C ASP A 33 54.79 70.40 80.81
N ASP A 34 53.74 70.87 81.49
CA ASP A 34 52.35 70.75 81.04
C ASP A 34 51.71 72.08 80.55
N VAL A 35 52.29 72.72 79.53
CA VAL A 35 51.56 73.78 78.79
C VAL A 35 51.71 73.66 77.26
N ASN A 36 50.69 73.01 76.67
CA ASN A 36 50.03 73.31 75.38
C ASN A 36 50.79 73.29 74.04
N ASP A 37 50.87 72.09 73.44
CA ASP A 37 50.63 71.88 71.97
C ASP A 37 50.05 70.48 71.63
N VAL A 38 49.70 69.67 72.65
CA VAL A 38 49.39 68.24 72.46
C VAL A 38 47.95 67.95 72.03
N ASN A 39 46.98 68.85 72.29
CA ASN A 39 45.57 68.57 71.97
C ASN A 39 45.16 68.81 70.51
N ALA A 40 45.92 69.59 69.73
CA ALA A 40 45.73 69.67 68.28
C ALA A 40 46.26 68.41 67.58
N ASN A 41 47.25 67.76 68.19
CA ASN A 41 47.93 66.59 67.65
C ASN A 41 47.15 65.29 67.93
N ASP A 42 46.41 65.17 69.03
CA ASP A 42 45.64 63.95 69.34
C ASP A 42 44.47 63.73 68.36
N ALA A 43 43.74 64.79 67.99
CA ALA A 43 42.69 64.70 66.97
C ALA A 43 43.27 64.39 65.58
N ALA A 44 44.44 64.96 65.25
CA ALA A 44 45.15 64.68 64.01
C ALA A 44 45.69 63.24 63.96
N GLN A 45 46.22 62.72 65.08
CA GLN A 45 46.68 61.34 65.21
C GLN A 45 45.52 60.34 65.18
N ALA A 46 44.37 60.67 65.76
CA ALA A 46 43.17 59.85 65.68
C ALA A 46 42.64 59.78 64.23
N LEU A 47 42.65 60.90 63.51
CA LEU A 47 42.30 60.95 62.09
C LEU A 47 43.29 60.16 61.24
N ALA A 48 44.59 60.24 61.52
CA ALA A 48 45.63 59.47 60.83
C ALA A 48 45.42 57.96 61.01
N LYS A 49 45.24 57.48 62.25
CA LYS A 49 44.95 56.06 62.54
C LYS A 49 43.69 55.57 61.85
N ARG A 50 42.64 56.40 61.80
CA ARG A 50 41.38 56.06 61.12
C ARG A 50 41.56 56.01 59.61
N THR A 51 42.39 56.88 59.06
CA THR A 51 42.77 56.90 57.64
C THR A 51 43.59 55.66 57.28
N ASP A 52 44.54 55.26 58.12
CA ASP A 52 45.34 54.05 57.92
C ASP A 52 44.48 52.78 57.98
N PHE A 53 43.54 52.72 58.94
CA PHE A 53 42.58 51.62 59.03
C PHE A 53 41.67 51.55 57.80
N LEU A 54 41.10 52.68 57.37
CA LEU A 54 40.27 52.75 56.17
C LEU A 54 41.05 52.37 54.92
N LYS A 55 42.31 52.81 54.82
CA LYS A 55 43.20 52.45 53.71
C LYS A 55 43.50 50.96 53.68
N ALA A 56 43.84 50.37 54.82
CA ALA A 56 44.06 48.93 54.95
C ALA A 56 42.79 48.13 54.60
N LEU A 57 41.62 48.58 55.04
CA LEU A 57 40.33 47.96 54.71
C LEU A 57 40.00 48.06 53.22
N VAL A 58 40.25 49.20 52.60
CA VAL A 58 40.03 49.41 51.16
C VAL A 58 41.00 48.57 50.32
N GLU A 59 42.27 48.47 50.74
CA GLU A 59 43.27 47.62 50.08
C GLU A 59 42.94 46.13 50.18
N THR A 60 42.36 45.67 51.30
CA THR A 60 41.88 44.28 51.43
C THR A 60 40.64 44.02 50.59
N LEU A 61 39.66 44.93 50.56
CA LEU A 61 38.43 44.77 49.78
C LEU A 61 38.64 44.79 48.26
N GLN A 62 39.69 45.47 47.77
CA GLN A 62 40.06 45.46 46.34
C GLN A 62 40.73 44.14 45.91
N GLY A 63 41.28 43.36 46.84
CA GLY A 63 41.90 42.06 46.55
C GLY A 63 40.90 40.93 46.25
N ASP A 64 39.65 41.08 46.67
CA ASP A 64 38.61 40.04 46.55
C ASP A 64 37.61 40.28 45.39
N THR A 65 37.80 41.34 44.60
CA THR A 65 36.92 41.64 43.47
C THR A 65 37.47 41.09 42.16
N TYR A 66 36.73 40.18 41.52
CA TYR A 66 36.96 39.83 40.12
C TYR A 66 36.64 41.01 39.21
N THR A 67 37.56 41.35 38.31
CA THR A 67 37.30 42.33 37.26
C THR A 67 36.31 41.74 36.24
N LYS A 68 35.57 42.61 35.53
CA LYS A 68 34.68 42.16 34.44
C LYS A 68 35.43 41.27 33.43
N ALA A 69 36.69 41.60 33.12
CA ALA A 69 37.49 40.82 32.17
C ALA A 69 37.81 39.41 32.69
N GLU A 70 38.13 39.26 33.98
CA GLU A 70 38.35 37.95 34.60
C GLU A 70 37.07 37.14 34.67
N VAL A 71 35.93 37.77 35.01
CA VAL A 71 34.62 37.12 34.99
C VAL A 71 34.26 36.69 33.57
N ASP A 72 34.44 37.55 32.57
CA ASP A 72 34.19 37.22 31.16
C ASP A 72 35.07 36.03 30.72
N GLN A 73 36.34 36.01 31.11
CA GLN A 73 37.26 34.93 30.78
C GLN A 73 36.87 33.60 31.45
N LEU A 74 36.51 33.63 32.73
CA LEU A 74 36.05 32.45 33.47
C LEU A 74 34.75 31.90 32.88
N VAL A 75 33.83 32.78 32.45
CA VAL A 75 32.59 32.39 31.76
C VAL A 75 32.89 31.78 30.39
N ASN A 76 33.79 32.37 29.61
CA ASN A 76 34.20 31.82 28.31
C ASN A 76 34.86 30.45 28.48
N ASN A 77 35.79 30.31 29.42
CA ASN A 77 36.43 29.02 29.70
C ASN A 77 35.40 27.97 30.14
N LEU A 78 34.41 28.36 30.96
CA LEU A 78 33.33 27.47 31.39
C LEU A 78 32.42 27.04 30.21
N ILE A 79 32.17 27.94 29.24
CA ILE A 79 31.40 27.64 28.03
C ILE A 79 32.19 26.74 27.09
N ASP A 80 33.48 26.99 26.93
CA ASP A 80 34.38 26.22 26.04
C ASP A 80 34.65 24.81 26.60
N ASP A 81 34.69 24.67 27.93
CA ASP A 81 34.85 23.39 28.62
C ASP A 81 33.50 22.72 28.95
N ALA A 82 32.37 23.32 28.58
CA ALA A 82 31.05 22.76 28.86
C ALA A 82 30.86 21.44 28.08
N PRO A 83 30.32 20.38 28.72
CA PRO A 83 30.01 19.12 28.04
C PRO A 83 29.06 19.34 26.85
N ASP A 84 29.15 18.48 25.84
CA ASP A 84 28.35 18.51 24.59
C ASP A 84 26.84 18.72 24.83
N ALA A 85 26.34 18.30 26.00
CA ALA A 85 24.99 18.55 26.51
C ALA A 85 24.55 20.03 26.60
N LEU A 86 25.43 21.03 26.48
CA LEU A 86 25.06 22.45 26.32
C LEU A 86 25.16 22.93 24.86
N ASN A 87 25.84 22.20 23.96
CA ASN A 87 25.85 22.43 22.52
C ASN A 87 24.62 21.82 21.81
N THR A 88 23.49 21.82 22.51
CA THR A 88 22.21 21.22 22.08
C THR A 88 21.74 21.66 20.70
N LEU A 89 22.04 22.90 20.28
CA LEU A 89 21.72 23.38 18.94
C LEU A 89 22.56 22.70 17.85
N ASN A 90 23.84 22.42 18.11
CA ASN A 90 24.71 21.71 17.18
C ASN A 90 24.41 20.21 17.18
N GLU A 91 24.10 19.62 18.34
CA GLU A 91 23.63 18.23 18.44
C GLU A 91 22.30 18.04 17.72
N LEU A 92 21.36 18.98 17.87
CA LEU A 92 20.08 18.97 17.15
C LEU A 92 20.27 19.17 15.64
N ALA A 93 21.17 20.06 15.23
CA ALA A 93 21.51 20.25 13.82
C ALA A 93 22.16 18.99 13.21
N ALA A 94 23.04 18.32 13.95
CA ALA A 94 23.64 17.06 13.55
C ALA A 94 22.59 15.95 13.44
N ALA A 95 21.70 15.81 14.44
CA ALA A 95 20.63 14.82 14.44
C ALA A 95 19.61 15.04 13.30
N LEU A 96 19.35 16.29 12.92
CA LEU A 96 18.49 16.60 11.78
C LEU A 96 19.17 16.27 10.44
N ASN A 97 20.46 16.55 10.29
CA ASN A 97 21.21 16.21 9.09
C ASN A 97 21.41 14.69 8.92
N ASP A 98 21.55 13.94 10.02
CA ASP A 98 21.74 12.48 9.95
C ASP A 98 20.50 11.79 9.37
N ASN A 99 19.30 12.29 9.73
CA ASN A 99 18.01 11.75 9.27
C ASN A 99 17.74 11.90 7.76
N ASP A 100 18.55 12.66 7.02
CA ASP A 100 18.38 12.82 5.56
C ASP A 100 18.47 11.48 4.83
N SER A 101 19.33 10.57 5.32
CA SER A 101 19.49 9.23 4.74
C SER A 101 18.27 8.34 5.00
N GLU A 102 17.71 8.36 6.21
CA GLU A 102 16.48 7.65 6.55
C GLU A 102 15.27 8.18 5.78
N ILE A 103 15.15 9.50 5.61
CA ILE A 103 14.07 10.14 4.84
C ILE A 103 14.17 9.73 3.36
N ALA A 104 15.38 9.73 2.79
CA ALA A 104 15.60 9.28 1.41
C ALA A 104 15.25 7.79 1.23
N ALA A 105 15.61 6.94 2.20
CA ALA A 105 15.25 5.53 2.18
C ALA A 105 13.73 5.32 2.29
N LEU A 106 13.03 6.10 3.12
CA LEU A 106 11.58 6.04 3.26
C LEU A 106 10.87 6.48 1.97
N LEU A 107 11.35 7.55 1.32
CA LEU A 107 10.85 8.01 0.03
C LEU A 107 11.02 6.94 -1.05
N ALA A 108 12.21 6.33 -1.15
CA ALA A 108 12.46 5.23 -2.09
C ALA A 108 11.53 4.02 -1.82
N ALA A 109 11.25 3.70 -0.56
CA ALA A 109 10.32 2.63 -0.21
C ALA A 109 8.86 2.99 -0.55
N ILE A 110 8.46 4.26 -0.43
CA ILE A 110 7.15 4.75 -0.84
C ILE A 110 7.01 4.69 -2.37
N ASP A 111 8.05 5.09 -3.12
CA ASP A 111 8.06 5.05 -4.59
C ASP A 111 8.03 3.61 -5.15
N GLN A 112 8.49 2.64 -4.36
CA GLN A 112 8.36 1.22 -4.68
C GLN A 112 6.97 0.64 -4.39
N ARG A 113 6.10 1.36 -3.67
CA ARG A 113 4.72 0.90 -3.48
C ARG A 113 3.98 0.96 -4.80
N LEU A 114 3.26 -0.10 -5.10
CA LEU A 114 2.44 -0.17 -6.30
C LEU A 114 1.35 0.90 -6.25
N THR A 115 1.26 1.69 -7.33
CA THR A 115 0.09 2.54 -7.58
C THR A 115 -1.16 1.69 -7.72
N GLN A 116 -2.34 2.28 -7.51
CA GLN A 116 -3.62 1.57 -7.73
C GLN A 116 -3.66 0.91 -9.12
N VAL A 117 -3.17 1.59 -10.16
CA VAL A 117 -3.12 1.04 -11.53
C VAL A 117 -2.20 -0.17 -11.66
N GLN A 118 -1.02 -0.14 -11.02
CA GLN A 118 -0.09 -1.26 -11.02
C GLN A 118 -0.60 -2.43 -10.16
N ALA A 119 -1.22 -2.13 -9.03
CA ALA A 119 -1.87 -3.10 -8.17
C ALA A 119 -3.06 -3.74 -8.89
N ASP A 120 -3.85 -2.98 -9.63
CA ASP A 120 -4.94 -3.48 -10.47
C ASP A 120 -4.39 -4.40 -11.57
N ALA A 121 -3.30 -4.03 -12.24
CA ALA A 121 -2.68 -4.89 -13.26
C ALA A 121 -2.09 -6.20 -12.70
N LEU A 122 -1.62 -6.20 -11.44
CA LEU A 122 -0.97 -7.35 -10.81
C LEU A 122 -1.94 -8.24 -10.00
N TYR A 123 -2.92 -7.63 -9.33
CA TYR A 123 -3.80 -8.26 -8.34
C TYR A 123 -5.28 -8.27 -8.71
N LEU A 124 -5.75 -7.52 -9.72
CA LEU A 124 -6.93 -7.96 -10.48
C LEU A 124 -6.36 -8.87 -11.56
N PRO A 125 -6.31 -10.19 -11.33
CA PRO A 125 -5.86 -11.09 -12.37
C PRO A 125 -6.78 -10.82 -13.56
N LYS A 126 -6.21 -10.70 -14.77
CA LYS A 126 -6.98 -10.90 -16.01
C LYS A 126 -7.83 -12.19 -15.95
N THR A 127 -7.48 -13.11 -15.05
CA THR A 127 -8.19 -14.31 -14.65
C THR A 127 -9.52 -14.12 -13.90
N TYR A 128 -9.86 -12.94 -13.35
CA TYR A 128 -11.20 -12.62 -12.82
C TYR A 128 -12.00 -11.61 -13.68
N GLN A 129 -11.46 -11.18 -14.82
CA GLN A 129 -12.23 -10.59 -15.92
C GLN A 129 -12.94 -11.57 -16.89
N PRO A 130 -12.87 -12.93 -16.81
CA PRO A 130 -13.38 -13.80 -17.87
C PRO A 130 -14.92 -13.84 -17.92
N PHE A 131 -15.60 -13.23 -16.95
CA PHE A 131 -17.07 -13.23 -16.89
C PHE A 131 -17.72 -11.95 -17.39
N LEU A 132 -17.00 -10.82 -17.45
CA LEU A 132 -17.60 -9.53 -17.82
C LEU A 132 -17.18 -9.02 -19.22
N GLY A 133 -16.16 -9.61 -19.85
CA GLY A 133 -15.59 -9.05 -21.10
C GLY A 133 -15.62 -9.93 -22.36
N ASN A 134 -15.84 -11.24 -22.26
CA ASN A 134 -15.55 -12.17 -23.38
C ASN A 134 -16.63 -13.24 -23.59
N LEU A 135 -17.91 -12.90 -23.44
CA LEU A 135 -19.03 -13.83 -23.57
C LEU A 135 -19.88 -13.50 -24.79
N PHE A 136 -20.15 -14.50 -25.61
CA PHE A 136 -21.25 -14.48 -26.56
C PHE A 136 -22.25 -15.58 -26.20
N HIS A 137 -23.44 -15.17 -25.76
CA HIS A 137 -24.53 -16.04 -25.33
C HIS A 137 -25.71 -15.87 -26.27
N ILE A 138 -26.06 -16.96 -26.96
CA ILE A 138 -27.15 -17.02 -27.93
C ILE A 138 -28.09 -18.18 -27.57
N GLN A 139 -29.38 -17.98 -27.84
CA GLN A 139 -30.45 -18.90 -27.50
C GLN A 139 -31.36 -19.15 -28.69
N TYR A 140 -32.03 -20.29 -28.68
CA TYR A 140 -33.25 -20.51 -29.43
C TYR A 140 -34.45 -20.26 -28.54
N VAL A 141 -35.23 -19.23 -28.87
CA VAL A 141 -36.42 -18.82 -28.13
C VAL A 141 -37.63 -18.85 -29.05
N GLU A 142 -38.72 -19.45 -28.58
CA GLU A 142 -40.03 -19.38 -29.22
C GLU A 142 -41.07 -18.79 -28.25
N PRO A 143 -42.18 -18.24 -28.77
CA PRO A 143 -43.30 -17.85 -27.94
C PRO A 143 -43.83 -19.01 -27.08
N ASN A 144 -44.55 -18.67 -26.02
CA ASN A 144 -45.18 -19.66 -25.15
C ASN A 144 -46.04 -20.65 -25.96
N GLY A 145 -45.87 -21.95 -25.71
CA GLY A 145 -46.63 -23.04 -26.33
C GLY A 145 -46.23 -23.38 -27.77
N VAL A 146 -45.18 -22.77 -28.31
CA VAL A 146 -44.69 -23.04 -29.67
C VAL A 146 -43.50 -23.98 -29.59
N ASN A 147 -43.62 -25.18 -30.18
CA ASN A 147 -42.56 -26.19 -30.18
C ASN A 147 -41.31 -25.77 -30.94
N GLY A 148 -40.18 -26.34 -30.55
CA GLY A 148 -38.90 -26.12 -31.19
C GLY A 148 -38.85 -26.72 -32.59
N THR A 149 -38.26 -25.98 -33.52
CA THR A 149 -38.09 -26.38 -34.92
C THR A 149 -36.65 -26.15 -35.38
N SER A 150 -36.24 -26.86 -36.42
CA SER A 150 -34.94 -26.66 -37.08
C SER A 150 -35.04 -25.72 -38.27
N VAL A 151 -33.89 -25.42 -38.88
CA VAL A 151 -33.79 -24.68 -40.14
C VAL A 151 -34.00 -25.66 -41.32
N GLY A 152 -35.27 -25.82 -41.74
CA GLY A 152 -35.64 -26.57 -42.95
C GLY A 152 -35.50 -28.10 -42.88
N THR A 153 -35.83 -28.80 -43.97
CA THR A 153 -35.66 -30.26 -44.09
C THR A 153 -34.20 -30.59 -44.42
N GLY A 154 -33.50 -31.19 -43.47
CA GLY A 154 -32.09 -31.56 -43.56
C GLY A 154 -31.77 -32.58 -44.65
N THR A 155 -30.53 -32.55 -45.15
CA THR A 155 -29.98 -33.61 -46.01
C THR A 155 -29.43 -34.73 -45.13
N ALA A 156 -29.74 -35.99 -45.43
CA ALA A 156 -29.21 -37.16 -44.73
C ALA A 156 -29.37 -37.11 -43.19
N ASN A 157 -30.55 -36.69 -42.72
CA ASN A 157 -30.89 -36.61 -41.28
C ASN A 157 -30.07 -35.60 -40.46
N ILE A 158 -29.38 -34.65 -41.11
CA ILE A 158 -28.63 -33.58 -40.44
C ILE A 158 -29.38 -32.25 -40.62
N TYR A 159 -29.72 -31.61 -39.52
CA TYR A 159 -30.53 -30.40 -39.48
C TYR A 159 -29.77 -29.28 -38.79
N GLN A 160 -29.82 -28.07 -39.33
CA GLN A 160 -29.29 -26.91 -38.63
C GLN A 160 -30.25 -26.49 -37.52
N LEU A 161 -29.72 -26.25 -36.33
CA LEU A 161 -30.49 -25.76 -35.20
C LEU A 161 -30.70 -24.25 -35.30
N LYS A 162 -31.86 -23.78 -34.85
CA LYS A 162 -32.14 -22.35 -34.75
C LYS A 162 -31.41 -21.78 -33.53
N LEU A 163 -30.89 -20.56 -33.68
CA LEU A 163 -30.40 -19.70 -32.60
C LEU A 163 -30.80 -18.28 -33.03
N ASN A 164 -31.74 -17.66 -32.33
CA ASN A 164 -32.45 -16.46 -32.81
C ASN A 164 -32.45 -15.30 -31.81
N ASN A 165 -31.92 -15.50 -30.61
CA ASN A 165 -31.89 -14.49 -29.56
C ASN A 165 -30.47 -14.31 -29.02
N VAL A 166 -29.92 -13.10 -29.14
CA VAL A 166 -28.65 -12.74 -28.50
C VAL A 166 -28.95 -12.24 -27.10
N VAL A 167 -28.51 -12.98 -26.09
CA VAL A 167 -28.68 -12.61 -24.67
C VAL A 167 -27.57 -11.67 -24.22
N SER A 168 -26.33 -11.93 -24.64
CA SER A 168 -25.18 -11.09 -24.35
C SER A 168 -24.13 -11.29 -25.44
N ASN A 169 -23.46 -10.22 -25.83
CA ASN A 169 -22.33 -10.26 -26.75
C ASN A 169 -21.30 -9.21 -26.36
N THR A 170 -20.24 -9.65 -25.69
CA THR A 170 -19.09 -8.80 -25.34
C THR A 170 -17.85 -9.13 -26.15
N ILE A 171 -17.91 -10.17 -27.00
CA ILE A 171 -16.81 -10.50 -27.92
C ILE A 171 -16.85 -9.55 -29.12
N ALA A 172 -15.89 -8.63 -29.19
CA ALA A 172 -15.79 -7.69 -30.31
C ALA A 172 -15.70 -8.42 -31.66
N GLY A 173 -16.58 -8.06 -32.60
CA GLY A 173 -16.66 -8.69 -33.93
C GLY A 173 -17.44 -10.01 -33.99
N ALA A 174 -17.93 -10.53 -32.86
CA ALA A 174 -18.88 -11.63 -32.89
C ALA A 174 -20.29 -11.13 -33.25
N SER A 175 -21.08 -11.94 -33.95
CA SER A 175 -22.44 -11.58 -34.34
C SER A 175 -23.32 -12.80 -34.60
N LEU A 176 -24.64 -12.63 -34.57
CA LEU A 176 -25.63 -13.62 -35.00
C LEU A 176 -26.32 -13.08 -36.26
N ASP A 177 -26.47 -13.91 -37.28
CA ASP A 177 -27.12 -13.54 -38.54
C ASP A 177 -28.57 -14.04 -38.63
N ALA A 178 -29.30 -13.58 -39.65
CA ALA A 178 -30.69 -13.96 -39.90
C ALA A 178 -30.87 -15.41 -40.39
N SER A 179 -29.78 -16.08 -40.75
CA SER A 179 -29.74 -17.50 -41.15
C SER A 179 -29.33 -18.41 -39.99
N TYR A 180 -29.35 -17.91 -38.76
CA TYR A 180 -29.02 -18.64 -37.53
C TYR A 180 -27.56 -19.13 -37.47
N ASN A 181 -26.66 -18.54 -38.26
CA ASN A 181 -25.22 -18.71 -38.09
C ASN A 181 -24.69 -17.62 -37.18
N PHE A 182 -23.61 -17.93 -36.47
CA PHE A 182 -22.90 -16.95 -35.66
C PHE A 182 -21.47 -16.78 -36.16
N THR A 183 -21.01 -15.54 -36.21
CA THR A 183 -19.65 -15.20 -36.62
C THR A 183 -18.78 -15.03 -35.39
N LEU A 184 -17.56 -15.56 -35.45
CA LEU A 184 -16.50 -15.32 -34.46
C LEU A 184 -15.23 -14.85 -35.18
N PRO A 185 -14.49 -13.87 -34.63
CA PRO A 185 -13.17 -13.50 -35.13
C PRO A 185 -12.13 -14.60 -34.84
N ALA A 186 -10.92 -14.48 -35.41
CA ALA A 186 -9.82 -15.39 -35.10
C ALA A 186 -9.55 -15.48 -33.60
N GLY A 187 -9.30 -16.69 -33.09
CA GLY A 187 -8.99 -16.90 -31.68
C GLY A 187 -9.28 -18.31 -31.20
N THR A 188 -8.96 -18.53 -29.92
CA THR A 188 -9.30 -19.73 -29.18
C THR A 188 -10.53 -19.48 -28.32
N TYR A 189 -11.45 -20.43 -28.32
CA TYR A 189 -12.74 -20.29 -27.66
C TYR A 189 -13.10 -21.55 -26.89
N HIS A 190 -13.70 -21.33 -25.71
CA HIS A 190 -14.45 -22.36 -24.99
C HIS A 190 -15.90 -22.32 -25.48
N PHE A 191 -16.39 -23.46 -25.94
CA PHE A 191 -17.76 -23.64 -26.41
C PHE A 191 -18.55 -24.48 -25.43
N TYR A 192 -19.62 -23.91 -24.86
CA TYR A 192 -20.59 -24.65 -24.08
C TYR A 192 -21.97 -24.55 -24.73
N GLY A 193 -22.50 -25.66 -25.23
CA GLY A 193 -23.79 -25.73 -25.90
C GLY A 193 -24.67 -26.85 -25.35
N ARG A 194 -25.96 -26.57 -25.18
CA ARG A 194 -26.98 -27.58 -24.84
C ARG A 194 -28.05 -27.60 -25.92
N PHE A 195 -28.27 -28.78 -26.48
CA PHE A 195 -29.11 -28.99 -27.65
C PHE A 195 -30.12 -30.10 -27.36
N ILE A 196 -31.38 -29.71 -27.36
CA ILE A 196 -32.48 -30.55 -26.87
C ILE A 196 -33.20 -31.17 -28.08
N ALA A 197 -33.57 -32.43 -27.97
CA ALA A 197 -34.40 -33.09 -28.97
C ALA A 197 -35.41 -34.01 -28.28
N SER A 198 -36.59 -34.16 -28.87
CA SER A 198 -37.61 -35.13 -28.44
C SER A 198 -38.06 -35.99 -29.63
N HIS A 199 -38.50 -37.22 -29.36
CA HIS A 199 -38.89 -38.22 -30.39
C HIS A 199 -37.84 -38.47 -31.48
N SER A 200 -36.59 -38.21 -31.16
CA SER A 200 -35.50 -38.16 -32.13
C SER A 200 -34.82 -39.53 -32.33
N ASN A 201 -35.25 -40.53 -31.55
CA ASN A 201 -34.55 -41.81 -31.40
C ASN A 201 -33.07 -41.52 -31.08
N VAL A 202 -32.12 -41.71 -32.00
CA VAL A 202 -30.71 -41.37 -31.77
C VAL A 202 -30.36 -40.02 -32.37
N PHE A 203 -29.73 -39.14 -31.59
CA PHE A 203 -29.28 -37.83 -32.07
C PHE A 203 -27.97 -37.36 -31.46
N ARG A 204 -27.32 -36.40 -32.13
CA ARG A 204 -26.06 -35.77 -31.70
C ARG A 204 -25.94 -34.38 -32.32
N ALA A 205 -25.52 -33.40 -31.53
CA ALA A 205 -25.19 -32.07 -32.01
C ALA A 205 -23.73 -31.96 -32.50
N TYR A 206 -23.48 -31.01 -33.40
CA TYR A 206 -22.17 -30.68 -33.95
C TYR A 206 -22.00 -29.16 -34.02
N LEU A 207 -20.81 -28.68 -33.72
CA LEU A 207 -20.39 -27.34 -34.14
C LEU A 207 -19.79 -27.46 -35.54
N ASP A 208 -20.42 -26.83 -36.53
CA ASP A 208 -19.98 -26.87 -37.94
C ASP A 208 -19.36 -25.53 -38.35
N ASN A 209 -18.23 -25.60 -39.06
CA ASN A 209 -17.60 -24.46 -39.69
C ASN A 209 -18.22 -24.24 -41.07
N ASN A 210 -19.24 -23.37 -41.13
CA ASN A 210 -19.93 -23.06 -42.38
C ASN A 210 -19.04 -22.30 -43.39
N THR A 211 -17.91 -21.74 -42.95
CA THR A 211 -17.00 -21.00 -43.83
C THR A 211 -16.08 -21.94 -44.61
N ASP A 212 -15.43 -22.86 -43.91
CA ASP A 212 -14.44 -23.76 -44.51
C ASP A 212 -14.97 -25.17 -44.79
N GLY A 213 -16.18 -25.46 -44.28
CA GLY A 213 -16.76 -26.79 -44.25
C GLY A 213 -16.19 -27.66 -43.13
N GLY A 214 -17.05 -28.51 -42.54
CA GLY A 214 -16.67 -29.56 -41.61
C GLY A 214 -16.93 -29.24 -40.15
N ASN A 215 -17.11 -30.31 -39.37
CA ASN A 215 -17.41 -30.23 -37.94
C ASN A 215 -16.15 -29.93 -37.14
N LEU A 216 -16.21 -28.92 -36.28
CA LEU A 216 -15.17 -28.54 -35.32
C LEU A 216 -15.28 -29.36 -34.03
N LEU A 217 -16.49 -29.47 -33.48
CA LEU A 217 -16.75 -30.15 -32.21
C LEU A 217 -17.96 -31.09 -32.32
N TYR A 218 -17.98 -32.11 -31.47
CA TYR A 218 -19.01 -33.15 -31.42
C TYR A 218 -19.67 -33.18 -30.05
N GLY A 219 -21.00 -33.28 -30.04
CA GLY A 219 -21.75 -33.45 -28.81
C GLY A 219 -21.85 -34.90 -28.36
N THR A 220 -22.42 -35.09 -27.17
CA THR A 220 -22.79 -36.40 -26.66
C THR A 220 -23.79 -37.11 -27.59
N ASN A 221 -23.69 -38.43 -27.68
CA ASN A 221 -24.68 -39.28 -28.35
C ASN A 221 -25.86 -39.48 -27.40
N GLU A 222 -27.04 -39.12 -27.85
CA GLU A 222 -28.25 -39.22 -27.05
C GLU A 222 -29.27 -40.16 -27.68
N ASN A 223 -30.10 -40.74 -26.82
CA ASN A 223 -31.28 -41.50 -27.24
C ASN A 223 -32.54 -40.92 -26.60
N GLY A 224 -33.39 -40.31 -27.42
CA GLY A 224 -34.73 -39.80 -27.09
C GLY A 224 -35.83 -40.65 -27.73
N THR A 225 -35.72 -41.98 -27.67
CA THR A 225 -36.77 -42.90 -28.11
C THR A 225 -37.99 -42.77 -27.20
N ASP A 226 -39.17 -42.60 -27.81
CA ASP A 226 -40.46 -42.65 -27.13
C ASP A 226 -40.80 -44.09 -26.71
N SER A 227 -41.25 -44.28 -25.46
CA SER A 227 -41.67 -45.59 -24.93
C SER A 227 -43.00 -46.10 -25.51
N GLY A 228 -43.64 -45.35 -26.43
CA GLY A 228 -44.89 -45.73 -27.08
C GLY A 228 -46.13 -45.58 -26.18
N THR A 229 -45.98 -44.98 -24.99
CA THR A 229 -47.04 -44.80 -23.99
C THR A 229 -47.64 -43.40 -24.00
N GLY A 230 -47.29 -42.55 -24.96
CA GLY A 230 -47.76 -41.16 -25.06
C GLY A 230 -46.93 -40.16 -24.23
N ASP A 231 -45.93 -40.65 -23.49
CA ASP A 231 -44.99 -39.82 -22.74
C ASP A 231 -43.78 -39.48 -23.62
N THR A 232 -43.56 -38.18 -23.81
CA THR A 232 -42.52 -37.70 -24.72
C THR A 232 -41.16 -37.68 -24.01
N ALA A 233 -40.24 -38.55 -24.43
CA ALA A 233 -38.85 -38.49 -23.97
C ALA A 233 -38.11 -37.31 -24.63
N GLN A 234 -37.52 -36.46 -23.80
CA GLN A 234 -36.70 -35.33 -24.22
C GLN A 234 -35.34 -35.42 -23.53
N THR A 235 -34.27 -35.48 -24.32
CA THR A 235 -32.89 -35.54 -23.80
C THR A 235 -32.06 -34.40 -24.40
N THR A 236 -30.78 -34.29 -24.01
CA THR A 236 -29.95 -33.14 -24.37
C THR A 236 -28.57 -33.59 -24.80
N SER A 237 -28.19 -33.27 -26.05
CA SER A 237 -26.82 -33.40 -26.52
C SER A 237 -26.03 -32.18 -26.04
N VAL A 238 -24.87 -32.40 -25.44
CA VAL A 238 -24.02 -31.35 -24.87
C VAL A 238 -22.70 -31.30 -25.61
N ILE A 239 -22.24 -30.09 -25.94
CA ILE A 239 -20.87 -29.81 -26.38
C ILE A 239 -20.24 -28.92 -25.31
N ASP A 240 -19.11 -29.36 -24.75
CA ASP A 240 -18.34 -28.62 -23.76
C ASP A 240 -16.85 -28.85 -24.03
N ASP A 241 -16.25 -28.00 -24.86
CA ASP A 241 -14.87 -28.17 -25.32
C ASP A 241 -14.28 -26.87 -25.87
N GLU A 242 -12.98 -26.87 -26.13
CA GLU A 242 -12.24 -25.76 -26.71
C GLU A 242 -11.96 -25.97 -28.20
N PHE A 243 -11.97 -24.89 -28.97
CA PHE A 243 -11.57 -24.91 -30.37
C PHE A 243 -10.85 -23.63 -30.77
N THR A 244 -10.05 -23.70 -31.83
CA THR A 244 -9.33 -22.56 -32.38
C THR A 244 -9.69 -22.36 -33.84
N ILE A 245 -9.94 -21.11 -34.23
CA ILE A 245 -10.18 -20.73 -35.63
C ILE A 245 -9.16 -19.69 -36.09
N THR A 246 -8.69 -19.85 -37.33
CA THR A 246 -7.80 -18.90 -38.00
C THR A 246 -8.62 -17.97 -38.89
N GLY A 247 -8.57 -16.67 -38.64
CA GLY A 247 -9.44 -15.70 -39.31
C GLY A 247 -10.90 -15.73 -38.81
N THR A 248 -11.69 -14.79 -39.31
CA THR A 248 -13.12 -14.71 -38.98
C THR A 248 -13.89 -15.84 -39.65
N LYS A 249 -14.73 -16.55 -38.89
CA LYS A 249 -15.53 -17.67 -39.37
C LYS A 249 -17.00 -17.51 -39.03
N SER A 250 -17.86 -17.83 -39.99
CA SER A 250 -19.27 -18.15 -39.79
C SER A 250 -19.39 -19.61 -39.36
N LEU A 251 -19.98 -19.83 -38.19
CA LEU A 251 -20.21 -21.13 -37.56
C LEU A 251 -21.71 -21.36 -37.38
N ARG A 252 -22.11 -22.62 -37.29
CA ARG A 252 -23.51 -23.00 -37.01
C ARG A 252 -23.55 -24.27 -36.18
N VAL A 253 -24.70 -24.52 -35.57
CA VAL A 253 -24.93 -25.80 -34.89
C VAL A 253 -25.78 -26.69 -35.78
N LEU A 254 -25.29 -27.90 -36.02
CA LEU A 254 -26.04 -28.96 -36.69
C LEU A 254 -26.44 -30.03 -35.67
N MET A 255 -27.46 -30.80 -36.00
CA MET A 255 -27.86 -31.97 -35.24
C MET A 255 -28.25 -33.09 -36.18
N TYR A 256 -27.62 -34.25 -36.00
CA TYR A 256 -28.09 -35.49 -36.60
C TYR A 256 -29.24 -36.02 -35.78
N VAL A 257 -30.31 -36.46 -36.43
CA VAL A 257 -31.49 -37.06 -35.80
C VAL A 257 -31.94 -38.27 -36.61
N SER A 258 -31.87 -39.48 -36.04
CA SER A 258 -32.19 -40.71 -36.77
C SER A 258 -33.68 -40.88 -37.08
N ASN A 259 -34.55 -40.20 -36.33
CA ASN A 259 -35.97 -40.20 -36.58
C ASN A 259 -36.57 -38.80 -36.39
N VAL A 260 -37.09 -38.17 -37.46
CA VAL A 260 -37.83 -36.90 -37.38
C VAL A 260 -39.36 -37.09 -37.42
N THR A 261 -39.80 -38.27 -36.97
CA THR A 261 -41.18 -38.79 -36.80
C THR A 261 -42.33 -37.79 -36.79
N ASN A 262 -42.34 -36.72 -35.99
CA ASN A 262 -43.62 -36.11 -35.64
C ASN A 262 -43.43 -34.83 -34.82
N LEU A 263 -43.77 -33.68 -35.42
CA LEU A 263 -44.09 -32.36 -34.82
C LEU A 263 -43.10 -31.69 -33.83
N PHE A 264 -42.16 -32.43 -33.21
CA PHE A 264 -41.41 -32.05 -32.01
C PHE A 264 -39.91 -32.45 -32.05
N GLY A 265 -39.36 -32.88 -33.20
CA GLY A 265 -37.98 -33.39 -33.34
C GLY A 265 -36.85 -32.47 -32.82
N PHE A 266 -37.17 -31.22 -32.48
CA PHE A 266 -36.24 -30.21 -31.97
C PHE A 266 -36.72 -29.59 -30.65
N SER A 267 -37.48 -30.36 -29.86
CA SER A 267 -37.99 -30.11 -28.49
C SER A 267 -39.47 -29.73 -28.40
N SER A 268 -40.17 -30.25 -27.38
CA SER A 268 -41.55 -29.92 -27.03
C SER A 268 -41.61 -28.80 -25.99
N SER A 269 -42.60 -27.90 -26.11
CA SER A 269 -42.84 -26.88 -25.07
C SER A 269 -43.40 -27.53 -23.80
N SER A 270 -42.86 -27.19 -22.62
CA SER A 270 -43.34 -27.66 -21.31
C SER A 270 -43.72 -26.53 -20.36
N GLU A 271 -43.86 -25.30 -20.86
CA GLU A 271 -43.87 -24.09 -20.03
C GLU A 271 -45.23 -23.78 -19.37
N PRO A 272 -45.25 -23.29 -18.12
CA PRO A 272 -46.45 -22.70 -17.51
C PRO A 272 -46.86 -21.42 -18.24
N ALA A 273 -48.11 -20.96 -18.04
CA ALA A 273 -48.60 -19.75 -18.69
C ALA A 273 -47.67 -18.53 -18.40
N ASN A 274 -47.19 -17.87 -19.47
CA ASN A 274 -46.47 -16.58 -19.50
C ASN A 274 -44.92 -16.59 -19.52
N SER A 275 -44.25 -17.71 -19.86
CA SER A 275 -42.80 -17.71 -20.19
C SER A 275 -42.54 -18.07 -21.66
N PRO A 276 -41.51 -17.49 -22.31
CA PRO A 276 -41.04 -17.97 -23.60
C PRO A 276 -40.35 -19.34 -23.44
N ALA A 277 -40.45 -20.20 -24.46
CA ALA A 277 -39.79 -21.50 -24.46
C ALA A 277 -38.34 -21.35 -24.94
N ILE A 278 -37.38 -21.88 -24.18
CA ILE A 278 -35.95 -21.86 -24.53
C ILE A 278 -35.50 -23.29 -24.85
N TYR A 279 -35.13 -23.55 -26.09
CA TYR A 279 -34.87 -24.91 -26.58
C TYR A 279 -33.39 -25.26 -26.67
N HIS A 280 -32.59 -24.31 -27.13
CA HIS A 280 -31.15 -24.49 -27.28
C HIS A 280 -30.46 -23.26 -26.74
N TYR A 281 -29.25 -23.43 -26.23
CA TYR A 281 -28.41 -22.28 -25.97
C TYR A 281 -26.94 -22.64 -26.15
N VAL A 282 -26.18 -21.59 -26.43
CA VAL A 282 -24.75 -21.64 -26.65
C VAL A 282 -24.11 -20.48 -25.89
N LYS A 283 -23.08 -20.79 -25.12
CA LYS A 283 -22.22 -19.83 -24.43
C LYS A 283 -20.80 -20.02 -24.95
N ILE A 284 -20.31 -19.02 -25.66
CA ILE A 284 -18.97 -19.01 -26.24
C ILE A 284 -18.14 -18.02 -25.42
N ARG A 285 -16.98 -18.47 -24.96
CA ARG A 285 -16.03 -17.59 -24.28
C ARG A 285 -14.72 -17.56 -25.03
N ARG A 286 -14.18 -16.36 -25.26
CA ARG A 286 -12.83 -16.22 -25.80
C ARG A 286 -11.80 -16.54 -24.71
N ILE A 287 -10.81 -17.36 -25.05
CA ILE A 287 -9.71 -17.77 -24.16
C ILE A 287 -8.42 -17.12 -24.66
N GLY A 288 -7.76 -16.36 -23.79
CA GLY A 288 -6.53 -15.64 -24.13
C GLY A 288 -6.77 -14.42 -25.02
N ASP A 289 -6.05 -13.34 -24.70
CA ASP A 289 -5.77 -12.25 -25.64
C ASP A 289 -4.38 -12.47 -26.22
#